data_AF-A0A7L4RE01-F1
#
_entry.id   AF-A0A7L4RE01-F1
#
_cell.length_a   1.000
_cell.length_b   1.000
_cell.length_c   1.000
_cell.angle_alpha   90.00
_cell.angle_beta   90.00
_cell.angle_gamma   90.00
#
_symmetry.space_group_name_H-M   'P 1'
#
loop_
_entity.id
_entity.type
_entity.pdbx_description
1 polymer ?
#
loop_
_entity_poly.entity_id
_entity_poly.type
_entity_poly.pdbx_seq_one_letter_code
_entity_poly.pdbx_strand_id
1 'polypeptide(L)'
;MKKLPIFILLLGCLAGIVYADIMDPFAGVMILGAAFIVLLVSWAITLVMELVTSFIYLHMKRLSKWVLLSIIVANIISVPLLWGFVIVVTLLSPSMTTYLLALLIGEVGVVALEAGVILLLNRKGIKKSDAIAMSIINNVASFLIGVALAMATRL
;
A
#
# COMPACT_ATOMS: atom_id res chain seq x y z
N MET A 1 7.79 13.35 26.39
CA MET A 1 7.86 11.95 25.90
C MET A 1 8.00 11.97 24.39
N LYS A 2 9.10 11.45 23.82
CA LYS A 2 9.30 11.37 22.36
C LYS A 2 8.39 10.27 21.81
N LYS A 3 7.46 10.60 20.93
CA LYS A 3 6.59 9.61 20.27
C LYS A 3 7.46 8.73 19.38
N LEU A 4 7.50 7.43 19.69
CA LEU A 4 8.15 6.45 18.83
C LEU A 4 7.45 6.46 17.46
N PRO A 5 8.17 6.55 16.34
CA PRO A 5 7.55 6.42 15.02
C PRO A 5 6.87 5.05 14.89
N ILE A 6 5.67 5.01 14.29
CA ILE A 6 4.86 3.81 13.99
C ILE A 6 5.69 2.65 13.39
N PHE A 7 6.80 2.95 12.71
CA PHE A 7 7.71 1.96 12.16
C PHE A 7 8.50 1.17 13.23
N ILE A 8 8.87 1.79 14.36
CA ILE A 8 9.41 1.07 15.52
C ILE A 8 8.30 0.25 16.21
N LEU A 9 7.04 0.61 16.00
CA LEU A 9 5.89 -0.17 16.44
C LEU A 9 5.68 -1.43 15.59
N LEU A 10 5.95 -1.39 14.28
CA LEU A 10 5.91 -2.58 13.40
C LEU A 10 7.12 -3.50 13.58
N LEU A 11 8.34 -2.94 13.68
CA LEU A 11 9.54 -3.71 14.06
C LEU A 11 9.49 -4.19 15.52
N GLY A 12 8.88 -3.38 16.40
CA GLY A 12 8.57 -3.74 17.78
C GLY A 12 7.41 -4.72 17.90
N CYS A 13 6.50 -4.80 16.93
CA CYS A 13 5.54 -5.90 16.81
C CYS A 13 6.27 -7.17 16.40
N LEU A 14 7.18 -7.16 15.43
CA LEU A 14 7.96 -8.36 15.09
C LEU A 14 8.88 -8.82 16.23
N ALA A 15 9.60 -7.90 16.88
CA ALA A 15 10.43 -8.20 18.05
C ALA A 15 9.59 -8.55 19.30
N GLY A 16 8.43 -7.91 19.45
CA GLY A 16 7.46 -8.14 20.53
C GLY A 16 6.64 -9.41 20.34
N ILE A 17 6.43 -9.88 19.11
CA ILE A 17 5.86 -11.21 18.81
C ILE A 17 6.86 -12.27 19.22
N VAL A 18 8.15 -12.10 18.91
CA VAL A 18 9.20 -13.03 19.37
C VAL A 18 9.32 -13.02 20.90
N TYR A 19 9.14 -11.88 21.57
CA TYR A 19 9.22 -11.79 23.04
C TYR A 19 7.92 -12.21 23.75
N ALA A 20 6.75 -11.94 23.16
CA ALA A 20 5.43 -12.31 23.68
C ALA A 20 5.09 -13.78 23.42
N ASP A 21 5.49 -14.37 22.29
CA ASP A 21 5.34 -15.82 22.05
C ASP A 21 6.09 -16.66 23.10
N ILE A 22 7.13 -16.11 23.73
CA ILE A 22 7.91 -16.78 24.77
C ILE A 22 7.27 -16.65 26.17
N MET A 23 6.51 -15.58 26.44
CA MET A 23 6.02 -15.25 27.80
C MET A 23 4.48 -15.24 27.95
N ASP A 24 3.73 -14.86 26.90
CA ASP A 24 2.27 -14.87 26.84
C ASP A 24 1.78 -14.91 25.36
N PRO A 25 1.53 -16.11 24.79
CA PRO A 25 1.10 -16.27 23.40
C PRO A 25 -0.26 -15.59 23.11
N PHE A 26 -1.09 -15.35 24.13
CA PHE A 26 -2.35 -14.62 23.94
C PHE A 26 -2.10 -13.15 23.60
N ALA A 27 -1.11 -12.51 24.23
CA ALA A 27 -0.74 -11.13 23.93
C ALA A 27 -0.21 -11.00 22.49
N GLY A 28 0.59 -11.96 22.01
CA GLY A 28 1.08 -12.00 20.63
C GLY A 28 -0.05 -12.07 19.60
N VAL A 29 -1.03 -12.95 19.82
CA VAL A 29 -2.22 -13.09 18.95
C VAL A 29 -3.05 -11.80 18.93
N MET A 30 -3.25 -11.16 20.08
CA MET A 30 -4.00 -9.91 20.18
C MET A 30 -3.31 -8.75 19.44
N ILE A 31 -1.98 -8.65 19.53
CA ILE A 31 -1.19 -7.64 18.81
C ILE A 31 -1.25 -7.86 17.29
N LEU A 32 -1.10 -9.11 16.85
CA LEU A 32 -1.24 -9.48 15.43
C LEU A 32 -2.65 -9.17 14.90
N GLY A 33 -3.69 -9.51 15.66
CA GLY A 33 -5.07 -9.21 15.31
C GLY A 33 -5.31 -7.70 15.16
N ALA A 34 -4.83 -6.90 16.10
CA ALA A 34 -4.94 -5.44 16.04
C ALA A 34 -4.18 -4.86 14.83
N ALA A 35 -2.95 -5.31 14.57
CA ALA A 35 -2.15 -4.87 13.43
C ALA A 35 -2.82 -5.21 12.09
N PHE A 36 -3.41 -6.41 11.99
CA PHE A 36 -4.14 -6.85 10.81
C PHE A 36 -5.40 -6.00 10.56
N ILE A 37 -6.17 -5.68 11.61
CA ILE A 37 -7.32 -4.79 11.51
C ILE A 37 -6.91 -3.40 11.01
N VAL A 38 -5.85 -2.82 11.56
CA VAL A 38 -5.33 -1.52 11.12
C VAL A 38 -4.94 -1.57 9.64
N LEU A 39 -4.23 -2.62 9.22
CA LEU A 39 -3.84 -2.81 7.82
C LEU A 39 -5.05 -2.91 6.88
N LEU A 40 -6.07 -3.70 7.26
CA LEU A 40 -7.30 -3.83 6.47
C LEU A 40 -8.05 -2.50 6.35
N VAL A 41 -8.18 -1.75 7.45
CA VAL A 41 -8.87 -0.45 7.46
C VAL A 41 -8.10 0.56 6.61
N SER A 42 -6.78 0.66 6.77
CA SER A 42 -5.95 1.53 5.96
C SER A 42 -6.02 1.17 4.48
N TRP A 43 -5.95 -0.12 4.14
CA TRP A 43 -6.09 -0.59 2.77
C TRP A 43 -7.47 -0.25 2.19
N ALA A 44 -8.55 -0.44 2.93
CA ALA A 44 -9.90 -0.12 2.48
C ALA A 44 -10.09 1.38 2.22
N ILE A 45 -9.58 2.25 3.11
CA ILE A 45 -9.63 3.71 2.94
C ILE A 45 -8.86 4.12 1.68
N THR A 46 -7.65 3.61 1.51
CA THR A 46 -6.82 3.88 0.34
C THR A 46 -7.51 3.44 -0.94
N LEU A 47 -8.03 2.21 -0.99
CA LEU A 47 -8.74 1.69 -2.15
C LEU A 47 -9.97 2.54 -2.51
N VAL A 48 -10.78 2.96 -1.53
CA VAL A 48 -11.92 3.84 -1.77
C VAL A 48 -11.48 5.15 -2.41
N MET A 49 -10.41 5.75 -1.91
CA MET A 49 -9.90 7.01 -2.44
C MET A 49 -9.35 6.87 -3.86
N GLU A 50 -8.61 5.81 -4.15
CA GLU A 50 -8.14 5.51 -5.50
C GLU A 50 -9.29 5.25 -6.48
N LEU A 51 -10.36 4.58 -6.03
CA LEU A 51 -11.55 4.38 -6.84
C LEU A 51 -12.25 5.71 -7.13
N VAL A 52 -12.30 6.63 -6.17
CA VAL A 52 -12.85 7.97 -6.35
C VAL A 52 -12.00 8.78 -7.36
N THR A 53 -10.67 8.84 -7.19
CA THR A 53 -9.79 9.56 -8.11
C THR A 53 -9.84 8.97 -9.51
N SER A 54 -9.86 7.64 -9.62
CA SER A 54 -10.01 6.93 -10.88
C SER A 54 -11.35 7.18 -11.53
N PHE A 55 -12.44 7.18 -10.76
CA PHE A 55 -13.77 7.46 -11.29
C PHE A 55 -13.85 8.87 -11.88
N ILE A 56 -13.29 9.87 -11.18
CA ILE A 56 -13.19 11.24 -11.68
C ILE A 56 -12.41 11.28 -13.01
N TYR A 57 -11.25 10.61 -13.07
CA TYR A 57 -10.43 10.55 -14.27
C TYR A 57 -11.16 9.87 -15.45
N LEU A 58 -11.78 8.73 -15.20
CA LEU A 58 -12.56 7.98 -16.21
C LEU A 58 -13.73 8.82 -16.72
N HIS A 59 -14.42 9.55 -15.83
CA HIS A 59 -15.51 10.43 -16.21
C HIS A 59 -15.02 11.59 -17.12
N MET A 60 -13.92 12.25 -16.75
CA MET A 60 -13.32 13.32 -17.56
C MET A 60 -12.88 12.84 -18.95
N LYS A 61 -12.36 11.61 -19.04
CA LYS A 61 -11.91 11.00 -20.30
C LYS A 61 -12.99 10.21 -21.04
N ARG A 62 -14.21 10.14 -20.50
CA ARG A 62 -15.33 9.35 -21.03
C ARG A 62 -14.97 7.88 -21.28
N LEU A 63 -14.18 7.31 -20.40
CA LEU A 63 -13.75 5.91 -20.46
C LEU A 63 -14.78 5.00 -19.76
N SER A 64 -14.67 3.69 -20.05
CA SER A 64 -15.56 2.68 -19.47
C SER A 64 -15.39 2.57 -17.95
N LYS A 65 -16.50 2.47 -17.21
CA LYS A 65 -16.48 2.26 -15.75
C LYS A 65 -15.94 0.88 -15.35
N TRP A 66 -15.92 -0.09 -16.26
CA TRP A 66 -15.36 -1.43 -16.03
C TRP A 66 -13.87 -1.40 -15.67
N VAL A 67 -13.17 -0.31 -16.01
CA VAL A 67 -11.77 -0.09 -15.64
C VAL A 67 -11.59 -0.02 -14.12
N LEU A 68 -12.60 0.42 -13.37
CA LEU A 68 -12.54 0.42 -11.90
C LEU A 68 -12.29 -0.99 -11.34
N LEU A 69 -12.84 -2.03 -11.95
CA LEU A 69 -12.60 -3.40 -11.52
C LEU A 69 -11.12 -3.78 -11.70
N SER A 70 -10.49 -3.32 -12.78
CA SER A 70 -9.05 -3.58 -13.00
C SER A 70 -8.16 -2.86 -12.00
N ILE A 71 -8.59 -1.73 -11.45
CA ILE A 71 -7.86 -1.01 -10.37
C ILE A 71 -7.93 -1.81 -9.07
N ILE A 72 -9.09 -2.35 -8.73
CA ILE A 72 -9.25 -3.23 -7.55
C ILE A 72 -8.32 -4.43 -7.68
N VAL A 73 -8.33 -5.11 -8.83
CA VAL A 73 -7.47 -6.27 -9.09
C VAL A 73 -6.00 -5.88 -9.02
N ALA A 74 -5.62 -4.75 -9.64
CA ALA A 74 -4.26 -4.24 -9.61
C ALA A 74 -3.78 -4.01 -8.17
N ASN A 75 -4.61 -3.40 -7.32
CA ASN A 75 -4.32 -3.15 -5.91
C ASN A 75 -4.18 -4.42 -5.07
N ILE A 76 -5.10 -5.37 -5.25
CA ILE A 76 -5.06 -6.66 -4.53
C ILE A 76 -3.74 -7.39 -4.80
N ILE A 77 -3.18 -7.23 -5.99
CA ILE A 77 -1.91 -7.86 -6.38
C ILE A 77 -0.71 -6.99 -5.97
N SER A 78 -0.77 -5.68 -6.21
CA SER A 78 0.37 -4.77 -6.03
C SER A 78 0.74 -4.58 -4.57
N VAL A 79 -0.26 -4.42 -3.68
CA VAL A 79 -0.01 -4.14 -2.26
C VAL A 79 0.76 -5.26 -1.56
N PRO A 80 0.37 -6.55 -1.66
CA PRO A 80 1.16 -7.64 -1.06
C PRO A 80 2.56 -7.76 -1.67
N LEU A 81 2.71 -7.51 -2.98
CA LEU A 81 4.02 -7.55 -3.64
C LEU A 81 4.94 -6.43 -3.16
N LEU A 82 4.42 -5.20 -3.01
CA LEU A 82 5.16 -4.07 -2.48
C LEU A 82 5.70 -4.37 -1.08
N TRP A 83 4.83 -4.78 -0.17
CA TRP A 83 5.22 -5.07 1.21
C TRP A 83 6.12 -6.29 1.30
N GLY A 84 5.87 -7.34 0.51
CA GLY A 84 6.77 -8.49 0.42
C GLY A 84 8.17 -8.09 -0.02
N PHE A 85 8.29 -7.24 -1.04
CA PHE A 85 9.57 -6.69 -1.49
C PHE A 85 10.25 -5.85 -0.41
N VAL A 86 9.53 -4.90 0.19
CA VAL A 86 10.08 -4.03 1.25
C VAL A 86 10.56 -4.85 2.45
N ILE A 87 9.78 -5.85 2.88
CA ILE A 87 10.14 -6.74 3.99
C ILE A 87 11.42 -7.51 3.65
N VAL A 88 11.48 -8.19 2.51
CA VAL A 88 12.65 -8.99 2.10
C VAL A 88 13.90 -8.14 2.03
N VAL A 89 13.85 -6.98 1.38
CA VAL A 89 15.01 -6.09 1.23
C VAL A 89 15.46 -5.53 2.58
N THR A 90 14.51 -5.15 3.45
CA THR A 90 14.83 -4.62 4.79
C THR A 90 15.43 -5.70 5.70
N LEU A 91 14.99 -6.96 5.56
CA LEU A 91 15.58 -8.09 6.30
C LEU A 91 17.02 -8.39 5.86
N LEU A 92 17.33 -8.24 4.57
CA LEU A 92 18.68 -8.46 4.04
C LEU A 92 19.66 -7.35 4.41
N SER A 93 19.17 -6.11 4.59
CA SER A 93 19.99 -4.97 4.96
C SER A 93 19.18 -4.01 5.86
N PRO A 94 19.23 -4.22 7.19
CA PRO A 94 18.39 -3.48 8.14
C PRO A 94 18.96 -2.08 8.40
N SER A 95 18.70 -1.16 7.48
CA SER A 95 19.00 0.26 7.66
C SER A 95 17.81 1.13 7.21
N MET A 96 17.65 2.30 7.83
CA MET A 96 16.60 3.25 7.45
C MET A 96 16.73 3.70 5.99
N THR A 97 17.97 3.88 5.51
CA THR A 97 18.25 4.23 4.12
C THR A 97 17.81 3.12 3.17
N THR A 98 18.11 1.86 3.51
CA THR A 98 17.67 0.69 2.72
C THR A 98 16.14 0.63 2.66
N TYR A 99 15.46 0.82 3.78
CA TYR A 99 13.99 0.83 3.83
C TYR A 99 13.39 1.89 2.91
N LEU A 100 13.86 3.14 3.00
CA LEU A 100 13.35 4.23 2.16
C LEU A 100 13.62 4.00 0.68
N LEU A 101 14.80 3.46 0.34
CA LEU A 101 15.14 3.14 -1.04
C LEU A 101 14.30 1.98 -1.58
N ALA A 102 14.08 0.94 -0.78
CA ALA A 102 13.21 -0.19 -1.12
C ALA A 102 11.77 0.30 -1.33
N LEU A 103 11.27 1.18 -0.47
CA LEU A 103 9.95 1.78 -0.64
C LEU A 103 9.87 2.55 -1.96
N LEU A 104 10.82 3.45 -2.24
CA LEU A 104 10.83 4.24 -3.47
C LEU A 104 10.87 3.36 -4.74
N ILE A 105 11.76 2.37 -4.78
CA ILE A 105 11.86 1.44 -5.91
C ILE A 105 10.58 0.61 -6.03
N GLY A 106 10.04 0.16 -4.90
CA GLY A 106 8.80 -0.59 -4.81
C GLY A 106 7.62 0.20 -5.38
N GLU A 107 7.45 1.46 -5.01
CA GLU A 107 6.36 2.32 -5.52
C GLU A 107 6.46 2.52 -7.03
N VAL A 108 7.66 2.75 -7.57
CA VAL A 108 7.85 2.84 -9.04
C VAL A 108 7.49 1.51 -9.72
N GLY A 109 7.88 0.38 -9.10
CA GLY A 109 7.52 -0.96 -9.56
C GLY A 109 6.01 -1.21 -9.54
N VAL A 110 5.33 -0.79 -8.47
CA VAL A 110 3.88 -0.85 -8.32
C VAL A 110 3.19 -0.03 -9.41
N VAL A 111 3.64 1.20 -9.64
CA VAL A 111 3.06 2.04 -10.69
C VAL A 111 3.13 1.34 -12.06
N ALA A 112 4.27 0.73 -12.39
CA ALA A 112 4.42 -0.02 -13.63
C ALA A 112 3.55 -1.28 -13.68
N LEU A 113 3.48 -2.03 -12.57
CA LEU A 113 2.67 -3.24 -12.44
C LEU A 113 1.18 -2.92 -12.62
N GLU A 114 0.66 -1.94 -11.89
CA GLU A 114 -0.75 -1.55 -11.94
C GLU A 114 -1.14 -1.04 -13.32
N ALA A 115 -0.31 -0.20 -13.93
CA ALA A 115 -0.53 0.24 -15.31
C ALA A 115 -0.56 -0.96 -16.28
N GLY A 116 0.32 -1.95 -16.06
CA GLY A 116 0.35 -3.20 -16.82
C GLY A 116 -0.92 -4.03 -16.66
N VAL A 117 -1.42 -4.20 -15.43
CA VAL A 117 -2.66 -4.93 -15.12
C VAL A 117 -3.88 -4.22 -15.72
N ILE A 118 -3.99 -2.90 -15.54
CA ILE A 118 -5.07 -2.09 -16.11
C ILE A 118 -5.09 -2.22 -17.63
N LEU A 119 -3.93 -2.11 -18.28
CA LEU A 119 -3.82 -2.24 -19.73
C LEU A 119 -4.14 -3.67 -20.19
N LEU A 120 -3.68 -4.69 -19.47
CA LEU A 120 -3.94 -6.11 -19.77
C LEU A 120 -5.44 -6.44 -19.74
N LEU A 121 -6.16 -5.94 -18.75
CA LEU A 121 -7.60 -6.20 -18.58
C LEU A 121 -8.47 -5.31 -19.47
N ASN A 122 -7.95 -4.20 -19.98
CA ASN A 122 -8.71 -3.22 -20.79
C ASN A 122 -8.09 -2.94 -22.17
N ARG A 123 -7.40 -3.93 -22.78
CA ARG A 123 -6.62 -3.77 -24.03
C ARG A 123 -7.34 -3.07 -25.18
N LYS A 124 -8.67 -3.18 -25.27
CA LYS A 124 -9.48 -2.60 -26.36
C LYS A 124 -10.03 -1.20 -26.04
N GLY A 125 -10.00 -0.77 -24.78
CA GLY A 125 -10.72 0.43 -24.32
C GLY A 125 -9.85 1.52 -23.71
N ILE A 126 -8.57 1.24 -23.43
CA ILE A 126 -7.65 2.18 -22.77
C ILE A 126 -6.35 2.30 -23.54
N LYS A 127 -5.85 3.53 -23.69
CA LYS A 127 -4.51 3.80 -24.22
C LYS A 127 -3.47 3.57 -23.11
N LYS A 128 -2.27 3.16 -23.51
CA LYS A 128 -1.13 2.98 -22.58
C LYS A 128 -0.87 4.23 -21.72
N SER A 129 -1.00 5.43 -22.30
CA SER A 129 -0.83 6.70 -21.58
C SER A 129 -1.85 6.89 -20.46
N ASP A 130 -3.11 6.49 -20.70
CA ASP A 130 -4.18 6.64 -19.72
C ASP A 130 -4.03 5.64 -18.58
N ALA A 131 -3.61 4.39 -18.87
CA ALA A 131 -3.30 3.39 -17.86
C ALA A 131 -2.14 3.84 -16.93
N ILE A 132 -1.07 4.39 -17.50
CA ILE A 132 0.06 4.93 -16.74
C ILE A 132 -0.39 6.14 -15.91
N ALA A 133 -1.14 7.06 -16.50
CA ALA A 133 -1.63 8.25 -15.79
C ALA A 133 -2.53 7.87 -14.60
N MET A 134 -3.45 6.92 -14.78
CA MET A 134 -4.32 6.44 -13.70
C MET A 134 -3.52 5.79 -12.57
N SER A 135 -2.55 4.95 -12.90
CA SER A 135 -1.66 4.33 -11.93
C SER A 135 -0.86 5.36 -11.11
N ILE A 136 -0.27 6.36 -11.78
CA ILE A 136 0.44 7.46 -11.10
C ILE A 136 -0.51 8.25 -10.19
N ILE A 137 -1.70 8.61 -10.67
CA ILE A 137 -2.68 9.37 -9.89
C ILE A 137 -3.09 8.60 -8.63
N ASN A 138 -3.37 7.30 -8.76
CA ASN A 138 -3.78 6.46 -7.64
C ASN A 138 -2.64 6.32 -6.63
N ASN A 139 -1.44 6.00 -7.08
CA ASN A 139 -0.30 5.84 -6.20
C ASN A 139 0.07 7.15 -5.47
N VAL A 140 -0.02 8.31 -6.15
CA VAL A 140 0.14 9.63 -5.50
C VAL A 140 -0.97 9.89 -4.48
N ALA A 141 -2.23 9.59 -4.81
CA ALA A 141 -3.33 9.76 -3.87
C ALA A 141 -3.13 8.90 -2.61
N SER A 142 -2.75 7.63 -2.80
CA SER A 142 -2.47 6.67 -1.74
C SER A 142 -1.29 7.08 -0.87
N PHE A 143 -0.23 7.60 -1.47
CA PHE A 143 0.90 8.17 -0.75
C PHE A 143 0.47 9.36 0.12
N LEU A 144 -0.29 10.31 -0.42
CA LEU A 144 -0.77 11.47 0.33
C LEU A 144 -1.68 11.08 1.50
N ILE A 145 -2.56 10.11 1.30
CA ILE A 145 -3.43 9.57 2.36
C ILE A 145 -2.61 8.85 3.41
N GLY A 146 -1.64 8.02 3.01
CA GLY A 146 -0.73 7.35 3.93
C GLY A 146 0.02 8.36 4.81
N VAL A 147 0.52 9.45 4.21
CA VAL A 147 1.15 10.55 4.93
C VAL A 147 0.17 11.23 5.89
N ALA A 148 -1.05 11.55 5.44
CA ALA A 148 -2.06 12.19 6.28
C ALA A 148 -2.47 11.32 7.48
N LEU A 149 -2.69 10.01 7.26
CA LEU A 149 -3.00 9.05 8.32
C LEU A 149 -1.83 8.90 9.30
N ALA A 150 -0.59 8.87 8.79
CA ALA A 150 0.60 8.81 9.63
C ALA A 150 0.81 10.09 10.45
N MET A 151 0.37 11.26 9.96
CA MET A 151 0.38 12.51 10.72
C MET A 151 -0.73 12.55 11.77
N ALA A 152 -1.95 12.12 11.41
CA ALA A 152 -3.11 12.10 12.31
C ALA A 152 -2.91 11.15 13.50
N THR A 153 -2.22 10.03 13.29
CA THR A 153 -1.91 9.04 14.35
C THR A 153 -0.68 9.40 15.20
N ARG A 154 0.03 10.50 14.86
CA ARG A 154 1.10 11.08 15.69
C ARG A 154 0.59 12.11 16.71
N LEU A 155 -0.73 12.35 16.81
CA LEU A 155 -1.37 13.08 17.91
C LEU A 155 -1.64 12.18 19.12
#